data_AF-A0A3D1RDQ1-F1
#
_entry.id   AF-A0A3D1RDQ1-F1
#
_cell.length_a   1.000
_cell.length_b   1.000
_cell.length_c   1.000
_cell.angle_alpha   90.00
_cell.angle_beta   90.00
_cell.angle_gamma   90.00
#
_symmetry.space_group_name_H-M   'P 1'
#
loop_
_entity.id
_entity.type
_entity.pdbx_description
1 polymer ?
#
loop_
_entity_poly.entity_id
_entity_poly.type
_entity_poly.pdbx_seq_one_letter_code
_entity_poly.pdbx_strand_id
1 'polypeptide(L)'
;MIVAAVAIMYIVKYAVIRFTGWVSGYTREADAYVFIVFLVNKIIGVVLLPILLIMAFSKTPLSEIGFTVSVIVIVLIFLLRFLRSYENLHRRLQVSRFHFLLYLVGVEILPLLIIYKAAMKYLPDFA
;
A
#
# COMPACT_ATOMS: atom_id res chain seq x y z
N MET A 1 -10.81 -14.17 -9.42
CA MET A 1 -11.62 -13.64 -8.30
C MET A 1 -10.85 -12.63 -7.45
N ILE A 2 -9.65 -12.96 -6.95
CA ILE A 2 -8.84 -12.06 -6.08
C ILE A 2 -8.48 -10.74 -6.77
N VAL A 3 -8.07 -10.77 -8.05
CA VAL A 3 -7.72 -9.55 -8.81
C VAL A 3 -8.89 -8.57 -8.89
N ALA A 4 -10.11 -9.08 -9.11
CA ALA A 4 -11.32 -8.24 -9.18
C ALA A 4 -11.64 -7.59 -7.82
N ALA A 5 -11.50 -8.34 -6.72
CA ALA A 5 -11.70 -7.81 -5.37
C ALA A 5 -10.69 -6.69 -5.04
N VAL A 6 -9.41 -6.89 -5.39
CA VAL A 6 -8.36 -5.87 -5.21
C VAL A 6 -8.64 -4.64 -6.06
N ALA A 7 -9.07 -4.83 -7.32
CA ALA A 7 -9.43 -3.72 -8.20
C ALA A 7 -10.57 -2.88 -7.64
N ILE A 8 -11.66 -3.53 -7.18
CA ILE A 8 -12.80 -2.85 -6.55
C ILE A 8 -12.35 -2.06 -5.32
N MET A 9 -11.52 -2.66 -4.46
CA MET A 9 -11.01 -1.98 -3.27
C MET A 9 -10.21 -0.72 -3.60
N TYR A 10 -9.33 -0.78 -4.61
CA TYR A 10 -8.54 0.38 -5.03
C TYR A 10 -9.41 1.48 -5.65
N ILE A 11 -10.46 1.11 -6.39
CA ILE A 11 -11.43 2.07 -6.93
C ILE A 11 -12.18 2.77 -5.80
N VAL A 12 -12.67 2.02 -4.80
CA VAL A 12 -13.35 2.60 -3.63
C VAL A 12 -12.41 3.53 -2.87
N LYS A 13 -11.16 3.11 -2.62
CA LYS A 13 -10.15 3.95 -1.96
C LYS A 13 -9.91 5.26 -2.72
N TYR A 14 -9.74 5.18 -4.03
CA TYR A 14 -9.57 6.36 -4.90
C TYR A 14 -10.78 7.30 -4.81
N ALA A 15 -12.00 6.76 -4.90
CA ALA A 15 -13.23 7.52 -4.82
C ALA A 15 -13.38 8.24 -3.47
N VAL A 16 -13.11 7.55 -2.37
CA VAL A 16 -13.18 8.12 -1.01
C VAL A 16 -12.20 9.29 -0.85
N ILE A 17 -10.95 9.14 -1.25
CA ILE A 17 -9.95 10.21 -1.11
C ILE A 17 -10.30 11.43 -1.98
N ARG A 18 -10.78 11.19 -3.20
CA ARG A 18 -11.16 12.28 -4.10
C ARG A 18 -12.42 13.00 -3.62
N PHE A 19 -13.38 12.27 -3.06
CA PHE A 19 -14.56 12.82 -2.44
C PHE A 19 -14.20 13.66 -1.20
N THR A 20 -13.35 13.16 -0.30
CA THR A 20 -12.93 13.92 0.88
C THR A 20 -12.11 15.15 0.51
N GLY A 21 -11.25 15.07 -0.49
CA GLY A 21 -10.51 16.22 -1.04
C GLY A 21 -11.42 17.29 -1.63
N TRP A 22 -12.51 16.88 -2.30
CA TRP A 22 -13.50 17.81 -2.85
C TRP A 22 -14.33 18.48 -1.75
N VAL A 23 -14.89 17.71 -0.81
CA VAL A 23 -15.71 18.24 0.30
C VAL A 23 -14.92 19.18 1.20
N SER A 24 -13.64 18.89 1.44
CA SER A 24 -12.77 19.71 2.31
C SER A 24 -12.10 20.89 1.59
N GLY A 25 -12.23 21.01 0.27
CA GLY A 25 -11.55 22.05 -0.52
C GLY A 25 -10.06 21.79 -0.75
N TYR A 26 -9.49 20.69 -0.24
CA TYR A 26 -8.08 20.30 -0.41
C TYR A 26 -7.85 19.35 -1.61
N THR A 27 -8.53 19.59 -2.74
CA THR A 27 -8.47 18.72 -3.94
C THR A 27 -7.04 18.50 -4.45
N ARG A 28 -6.21 19.55 -4.42
CA ARG A 28 -4.82 19.51 -4.88
C ARG A 28 -3.94 18.58 -4.02
N GLU A 29 -4.19 18.54 -2.71
CA GLU A 29 -3.45 17.67 -1.78
C GLU A 29 -3.93 16.22 -1.88
N ALA A 30 -5.25 16.02 -2.06
CA ALA A 30 -5.82 14.70 -2.30
C ALA A 30 -5.31 14.06 -3.60
N ASP A 31 -5.24 14.83 -4.69
CA ASP A 31 -4.68 14.35 -5.97
C ASP A 31 -3.18 14.05 -5.87
N ALA A 32 -2.42 14.86 -5.12
CA ALA A 32 -1.00 14.60 -4.87
C ALA A 32 -0.80 13.30 -4.06
N TYR A 33 -1.59 13.09 -3.01
CA TYR A 33 -1.57 11.85 -2.23
C TYR A 33 -1.87 10.63 -3.10
N VAL A 34 -2.95 10.69 -3.89
CA VAL A 34 -3.34 9.61 -4.80
C VAL A 34 -2.23 9.31 -5.79
N PHE A 35 -1.61 10.34 -6.38
CA PHE A 35 -0.47 10.17 -7.29
C PHE A 35 0.70 9.45 -6.62
N ILE A 36 1.07 9.84 -5.39
CA ILE A 36 2.16 9.20 -4.62
C ILE A 36 1.84 7.72 -4.37
N VAL A 37 0.62 7.38 -4.00
CA VAL A 37 0.21 5.98 -3.74
C VAL A 37 0.33 5.14 -5.03
N PHE A 38 -0.20 5.63 -6.15
CA PHE A 38 -0.09 4.91 -7.42
C PHE A 38 1.35 4.81 -7.92
N LEU A 39 2.15 5.86 -7.73
CA LEU A 39 3.57 5.87 -8.11
C LEU A 39 4.36 4.84 -7.31
N VAL A 40 4.17 4.77 -5.99
CA VAL A 40 4.85 3.77 -5.15
C VAL A 40 4.46 2.35 -5.52
N ASN A 41 3.18 2.09 -5.77
CA ASN A 41 2.76 0.75 -6.21
C ASN A 41 3.42 0.34 -7.54
N LYS A 42 3.58 1.27 -8.48
CA LYS A 42 4.33 1.02 -9.73
C LYS A 42 5.81 0.75 -9.46
N ILE A 43 6.45 1.52 -8.58
CA ILE A 43 7.86 1.32 -8.21
C ILE A 43 8.07 -0.06 -7.57
N ILE A 44 7.21 -0.45 -6.61
CA ILE A 44 7.27 -1.79 -5.99
C ILE A 44 7.18 -2.87 -7.06
N GLY A 45 6.21 -2.77 -7.98
CA GLY A 45 6.07 -3.74 -9.07
C GLY A 45 7.31 -3.84 -9.96
N VAL A 46 7.88 -2.69 -10.37
CA VAL A 46 9.09 -2.65 -11.22
C VAL A 46 10.31 -3.21 -10.49
N VAL A 47 10.49 -2.90 -9.20
CA VAL A 47 11.63 -3.38 -8.40
C VAL A 47 11.52 -4.88 -8.09
N LEU A 48 10.32 -5.40 -7.90
CA LEU A 48 10.10 -6.82 -7.61
C LEU A 48 10.22 -7.72 -8.84
N LEU A 49 9.96 -7.22 -10.06
CA LEU A 49 10.07 -7.99 -11.29
C LEU A 49 11.42 -8.73 -11.47
N PRO A 50 12.60 -8.10 -11.32
CA PRO A 50 13.87 -8.81 -11.43
C PRO A 50 14.07 -9.86 -10.33
N ILE A 51 13.61 -9.59 -9.10
CA ILE A 51 13.69 -10.55 -7.99
C ILE A 51 12.81 -11.77 -8.29
N LEU A 52 11.61 -11.55 -8.81
CA LEU A 52 10.70 -12.62 -9.23
C LEU A 52 11.31 -13.49 -10.35
N LEU A 53 12.00 -12.89 -11.32
CA LEU A 53 12.70 -13.64 -12.36
C LEU A 53 13.80 -14.52 -11.77
N ILE A 54 14.63 -13.99 -10.87
CA ILE A 54 15.67 -14.78 -10.18
C ILE A 54 15.05 -15.93 -9.38
N MET A 55 13.96 -15.66 -8.64
CA MET A 55 13.27 -16.68 -7.87
C MET A 55 12.63 -17.77 -8.74
N ALA A 56 12.05 -17.40 -9.88
CA ALA A 56 11.39 -18.34 -10.79
C ALA A 56 12.36 -19.31 -11.48
N PHE A 57 13.62 -18.90 -11.70
CA PHE A 57 14.62 -19.70 -12.40
C PHE A 57 15.74 -20.22 -11.49
N SER A 58 15.68 -20.00 -10.17
CA SER A 58 16.67 -20.51 -9.22
C SER A 58 16.19 -21.76 -8.48
N LYS A 59 17.14 -22.61 -8.07
CA LYS A 59 16.90 -23.70 -7.12
C LYS A 59 17.01 -23.18 -5.68
N THR A 60 16.42 -23.89 -4.71
CA THR A 60 16.74 -23.69 -3.28
C THR A 60 18.26 -23.80 -3.09
N PRO A 61 18.93 -22.87 -2.37
CA PRO A 61 18.43 -21.86 -1.42
C PRO A 61 18.23 -20.43 -1.98
N LEU A 62 18.59 -20.18 -3.24
CA LEU A 62 18.59 -18.80 -3.78
C LEU A 62 17.18 -18.18 -3.81
N SER A 63 16.16 -19.01 -4.05
CA SER A 63 14.76 -18.58 -4.05
C SER A 63 14.27 -18.11 -2.65
N GLU A 64 14.74 -18.75 -1.57
CA GLU A 64 14.38 -18.36 -0.18
C GLU A 64 15.02 -17.02 0.21
N ILE A 65 16.27 -16.80 -0.22
CA ILE A 65 16.95 -15.51 -0.06
C ILE A 65 16.20 -14.44 -0.86
N GLY A 66 15.84 -14.73 -2.10
CA GLY A 66 15.04 -13.84 -2.95
C GLY A 66 13.71 -13.45 -2.31
N PHE A 67 13.01 -14.40 -1.70
CA PHE A 67 11.77 -14.14 -0.98
C PHE A 67 12.00 -13.18 0.20
N THR A 68 13.02 -13.45 1.04
CA THR A 68 13.35 -12.60 2.20
C THR A 68 13.70 -11.18 1.77
N VAL A 69 14.54 -11.04 0.73
CA VAL A 69 14.91 -9.74 0.16
C VAL A 69 13.67 -9.01 -0.38
N SER A 70 12.77 -9.70 -1.07
CA SER A 70 11.53 -9.10 -1.60
C SER A 70 10.67 -8.48 -0.49
N VAL A 71 10.52 -9.18 0.64
CA VAL A 71 9.75 -8.69 1.78
C VAL A 71 10.40 -7.45 2.39
N ILE A 72 11.72 -7.47 2.60
CA ILE A 72 12.46 -6.33 3.13
C ILE A 72 12.30 -5.10 2.21
N VAL A 73 12.44 -5.29 0.90
CA VAL A 73 12.29 -4.22 -0.09
C VAL A 73 10.88 -3.64 -0.08
N ILE A 74 9.84 -4.48 -0.02
CA ILE A 74 8.45 -4.02 0.08
C ILE A 74 8.25 -3.16 1.33
N VAL A 75 8.71 -3.64 2.49
CA VAL A 75 8.60 -2.91 3.76
C VAL A 75 9.33 -1.57 3.69
N LEU A 76 10.56 -1.55 3.15
CA LEU A 76 11.36 -0.33 3.04
C LEU A 76 10.69 0.70 2.13
N ILE A 77 10.19 0.28 0.97
CA ILE A 77 9.51 1.18 0.03
C ILE A 77 8.18 1.70 0.63
N PHE A 78 7.45 0.87 1.38
CA PHE A 78 6.28 1.33 2.12
C PHE A 78 6.64 2.37 3.17
N LEU A 79 7.71 2.17 3.94
CA LEU A 79 8.25 3.16 4.90
C LEU A 79 8.60 4.48 4.22
N LEU A 80 9.28 4.44 3.07
CA LEU A 80 9.60 5.64 2.29
C LEU A 80 8.34 6.36 1.78
N ARG A 81 7.28 5.62 1.43
CA ARG A 81 5.99 6.21 1.07
C ARG A 81 5.38 7.00 2.23
N PHE A 82 5.44 6.47 3.45
CA PHE A 82 4.94 7.17 4.64
C PHE A 82 5.68 8.48 4.88
N LEU A 83 7.01 8.46 4.78
CA LEU A 83 7.86 9.65 4.94
C LEU A 83 7.56 10.72 3.87
N ARG A 84 7.48 10.34 2.59
CA ARG A 84 7.16 11.28 1.50
C ARG A 84 5.74 11.82 1.56
N SER A 85 4.78 10.99 1.93
CA SER A 85 3.39 11.42 2.07
C SER A 85 3.21 12.38 3.24
N TYR A 86 4.03 12.26 4.28
CA TYR A 86 4.06 13.15 5.43
C TYR A 86 4.70 14.51 5.10
N GLU A 87 5.80 14.54 4.35
CA GLU A 87 6.52 15.79 4.01
C GLU A 87 5.65 16.78 3.22
N ASN A 88 4.81 16.26 2.31
CA ASN A 88 3.85 17.09 1.56
C ASN A 88 2.71 17.62 2.44
N LEU A 89 2.22 16.81 3.39
CA LEU A 89 1.09 17.17 4.25
C LEU A 89 1.48 18.13 5.38
N HIS A 90 2.69 17.94 5.95
CA HIS A 90 3.19 18.73 7.08
C HIS A 90 3.50 20.18 6.70
N ARG A 91 3.77 20.49 5.43
CA ARG A 91 3.95 21.88 4.96
C ARG A 91 2.66 22.72 5.02
N ARG A 92 1.48 22.11 5.17
CA ARG A 92 0.19 22.83 5.16
C ARG A 92 -0.77 22.50 6.30
N LEU A 93 -0.64 21.35 6.95
CA LEU A 93 -1.50 20.95 8.07
C LEU A 93 -0.64 20.74 9.31
N GLN A 94 -0.80 21.60 10.32
CA GLN A 94 -0.17 21.47 11.64
C GLN A 94 -0.78 20.33 12.46
N VAL A 95 -0.85 19.13 11.89
CA VAL A 95 -1.38 17.94 12.55
C VAL A 95 -0.23 17.18 13.19
N SER A 96 -0.41 16.81 14.45
CA SER A 96 0.53 16.00 15.23
C SER A 96 0.87 14.68 14.53
N ARG A 97 2.17 14.33 14.52
CA ARG A 97 2.74 13.09 13.95
C ARG A 97 1.98 11.83 14.35
N PHE A 98 1.48 11.80 15.58
CA PHE A 98 0.81 10.64 16.16
C PHE A 98 -0.62 10.49 15.62
N HIS A 99 -1.35 11.59 15.44
CA HIS A 99 -2.72 11.56 14.92
C HIS A 99 -2.77 11.15 13.45
N PHE A 100 -1.85 11.65 12.63
CA PHE A 100 -1.76 11.24 11.22
C PHE A 100 -1.42 9.75 11.09
N LEU A 101 -0.48 9.25 11.91
CA LEU A 101 -0.11 7.84 11.93
C LEU A 101 -1.29 6.95 12.34
N LEU A 102 -2.04 7.33 13.38
CA LEU A 102 -3.21 6.59 13.84
C LEU A 102 -4.33 6.57 12.79
N TYR A 103 -4.59 7.71 12.16
CA TYR A 103 -5.60 7.84 11.10
C TYR A 103 -5.24 7.00 9.88
N LEU A 104 -3.98 7.04 9.46
CA LEU A 104 -3.50 6.31 8.30
C LEU A 104 -3.44 4.80 8.53
N VAL A 105 -2.92 4.36 9.69
CA VAL A 105 -2.95 2.94 10.09
C VAL A 105 -4.39 2.45 10.17
N GLY A 106 -5.30 3.25 10.72
CA GLY A 106 -6.73 2.94 10.73
C GLY A 106 -7.35 2.84 9.34
N VAL A 107 -6.98 3.69 8.40
CA VAL A 107 -7.54 3.65 7.02
C VAL A 107 -6.88 2.57 6.16
N GLU A 108 -5.65 2.18 6.45
CA GLU A 108 -4.82 1.35 5.57
C GLU A 108 -4.61 -0.08 6.06
N ILE A 109 -4.50 -0.28 7.38
CA ILE A 109 -4.41 -1.63 7.99
C ILE A 109 -5.80 -2.25 8.19
N LEU A 110 -6.84 -1.44 8.38
CA LEU A 110 -8.20 -1.94 8.58
C LEU A 110 -8.76 -2.66 7.33
N PRO A 111 -8.55 -2.18 6.08
CA PRO A 111 -8.85 -2.95 4.88
C PRO A 111 -8.06 -4.27 4.80
N LEU A 112 -6.75 -4.24 5.14
CA LEU A 112 -5.92 -5.45 5.14
C LEU A 112 -6.39 -6.48 6.17
N LEU A 113 -6.81 -6.04 7.36
CA LEU A 113 -7.40 -6.88 8.40
C LEU A 113 -8.74 -7.48 7.96
N ILE A 114 -9.57 -6.70 7.25
CA ILE A 114 -10.82 -7.21 6.68
C ILE A 114 -10.53 -8.27 5.62
N ILE A 115 -9.54 -8.07 4.74
CA ILE A 115 -9.11 -9.08 3.76
C ILE A 115 -8.61 -10.34 4.47
N TYR A 116 -7.74 -10.19 5.45
CA TYR A 116 -7.18 -11.31 6.20
C TYR A 116 -8.28 -12.13 6.89
N LYS A 117 -9.21 -11.44 7.57
CA LYS A 117 -10.34 -12.09 8.25
C LYS A 117 -11.31 -12.75 7.26
N ALA A 118 -11.55 -12.12 6.11
CA ALA A 118 -12.38 -12.70 5.06
C ALA A 118 -11.72 -13.93 4.42
N ALA A 119 -10.40 -13.88 4.18
CA ALA A 119 -9.62 -15.00 3.66
C ALA A 119 -9.71 -16.20 4.62
N MET A 120 -9.47 -15.99 5.91
CA MET A 120 -9.59 -17.05 6.93
C MET A 120 -11.00 -17.67 7.01
N LYS A 121 -12.04 -16.88 6.75
CA LYS A 121 -13.44 -17.34 6.85
C LYS A 121 -13.94 -18.07 5.60
N TYR A 122 -13.48 -17.66 4.41
CA TYR A 122 -14.00 -18.16 3.13
C TYR A 122 -13.02 -19.05 2.36
N LEU A 123 -11.74 -19.09 2.74
CA LEU A 123 -10.73 -20.01 2.22
C LEU A 123 -10.17 -20.85 3.38
N PRO A 124 -10.87 -21.92 3.80
CA PRO A 124 -10.41 -22.78 4.90
C PRO A 124 -9.12 -23.56 4.59
N ASP A 125 -8.72 -23.66 3.33
CA ASP A 125 -7.54 -24.44 2.89
C ASP A 125 -6.18 -23.76 3.14
N PHE A 126 -6.16 -22.58 3.79
CA PHE A 126 -4.93 -21.82 4.12
C PHE A 126 -4.65 -21.73 5.64
N ALA A 127 -5.39 -22.48 6.46
CA ALA A 127 -5.14 -22.62 7.90
C ALA A 127 -4.34 -23.87 8.23
#